data_AF-A0A9D7BTK1-F1
#
_entry.id   AF-A0A9D7BTK1-F1
#
_cell.length_a   1.000
_cell.length_b   1.000
_cell.length_c   1.000
_cell.angle_alpha   90.00
_cell.angle_beta   90.00
_cell.angle_gamma   90.00
#
_symmetry.space_group_name_H-M   'P 1'
#
loop_
_entity.id
_entity.type
_entity.pdbx_description
1 polymer ?
#
loop_
_entity_poly.entity_id
_entity_poly.type
_entity_poly.pdbx_seq_one_letter_code
_entity_poly.pdbx_strand_id
1 'polypeptide(L)'
;MADPITNAKLEQKRLEAEIEALRANLNKVEAFIEMYGVFAAGDSRRQPGASLSAPKTIGQPAPSSKKQTIPDRVAAILSDGLPRKPHVLLAMLEHEDGKPIGMGDEGRRITNLSSQLSRDKQRFKSNRAIGWSLVEQPRPQMKNPTSVSADVGLDDGFDLA
;
A
#
# COMPACT_ATOMS: atom_id res chain seq x y z
N MET A 1 -49.69 5.08 -26.31
CA MET A 1 -48.49 4.21 -26.24
C MET A 1 -47.30 5.09 -26.55
N ALA A 2 -46.30 5.18 -25.67
CA ALA A 2 -45.14 6.04 -25.90
C ALA A 2 -44.26 5.44 -27.02
N ASP A 3 -43.85 6.28 -27.98
CA ASP A 3 -43.06 5.84 -29.12
C ASP A 3 -41.73 5.21 -28.65
N PRO A 4 -41.40 3.98 -29.09
CA PRO A 4 -40.19 3.28 -28.66
C PRO A 4 -38.90 4.03 -29.04
N ILE A 5 -38.96 4.83 -30.11
CA ILE A 5 -37.85 5.70 -30.55
C ILE A 5 -37.58 6.83 -29.54
N THR A 6 -38.64 7.36 -28.91
CA THR A 6 -38.52 8.42 -27.90
C THR A 6 -37.88 7.88 -26.62
N ASN A 7 -38.24 6.67 -26.21
CA ASN A 7 -37.61 6.00 -25.06
C ASN A 7 -36.13 5.69 -25.33
N ALA A 8 -35.79 5.20 -26.53
CA ALA A 8 -34.41 4.91 -26.92
C ALA A 8 -33.53 6.18 -26.93
N LYS A 9 -34.06 7.32 -27.40
CA LYS A 9 -33.33 8.61 -27.35
C LYS A 9 -33.12 9.12 -25.93
N LEU A 10 -34.03 8.81 -25.02
CA LEU A 10 -33.94 9.21 -23.62
C LEU A 10 -32.90 8.36 -22.89
N GLU A 11 -32.89 7.05 -23.13
CA GLU A 11 -31.84 6.12 -22.70
C GLU A 11 -30.47 6.53 -23.25
N GLN A 12 -30.38 6.87 -24.54
CA GLN A 12 -29.14 7.32 -25.16
C GLN A 12 -28.57 8.56 -24.42
N LYS A 13 -29.39 9.59 -24.18
CA LYS A 13 -28.95 10.78 -23.44
C LYS A 13 -28.52 10.47 -22.01
N ARG A 14 -29.22 9.54 -21.35
CA ARG A 14 -28.87 9.10 -20.00
C ARG A 14 -27.49 8.43 -19.99
N LEU A 15 -27.23 7.54 -20.94
CA LEU A 15 -25.94 6.85 -21.09
C LEU A 15 -24.82 7.83 -21.46
N GLU A 16 -25.08 8.81 -22.33
CA GLU A 16 -24.11 9.87 -22.67
C GLU A 16 -23.70 10.68 -21.43
N ALA A 17 -24.66 11.07 -20.59
CA ALA A 17 -24.37 11.77 -19.33
C ALA A 17 -23.59 10.90 -18.34
N GLU A 18 -23.89 9.60 -18.28
CA GLU A 18 -23.18 8.64 -17.42
C GLU A 18 -21.73 8.44 -17.88
N ILE A 19 -21.48 8.37 -19.19
CA ILE A 19 -20.14 8.31 -19.76
C ILE A 19 -19.34 9.59 -19.45
N GLU A 20 -19.97 10.75 -19.56
CA GLU A 20 -19.30 12.02 -19.27
C GLU A 20 -18.94 12.14 -17.78
N ALA A 21 -19.84 11.74 -16.88
CA ALA A 21 -19.56 11.67 -15.45
C ALA A 21 -18.40 10.72 -15.12
N LEU A 22 -18.37 9.54 -15.74
CA LEU A 22 -17.29 8.57 -15.58
C LEU A 22 -15.95 9.12 -16.10
N ARG A 23 -15.95 9.81 -17.24
CA ARG A 23 -14.74 10.48 -17.78
C ARG A 23 -14.22 11.56 -16.84
N ALA A 24 -15.10 12.38 -16.28
CA ALA A 24 -14.72 13.39 -15.30
C ALA A 24 -14.11 12.74 -14.03
N ASN A 25 -14.64 11.60 -13.62
CA ASN A 25 -14.12 10.86 -12.46
C ASN A 25 -12.75 10.23 -12.75
N LEU A 26 -12.56 9.69 -13.95
CA LEU A 26 -11.28 9.17 -14.42
C LEU A 26 -10.21 10.27 -14.38
N ASN A 27 -10.52 11.45 -14.90
CA ASN A 27 -9.60 12.60 -14.91
C ASN A 27 -9.24 13.05 -13.48
N LYS A 28 -10.17 13.00 -12.52
CA LYS A 28 -9.88 13.26 -11.10
C LYS A 28 -8.90 12.24 -10.50
N VAL A 29 -9.08 10.97 -10.86
CA VAL A 29 -8.19 9.89 -10.40
C VAL A 29 -6.81 10.01 -11.05
N GLU A 30 -6.74 10.35 -12.34
CA GLU A 30 -5.47 10.64 -13.03
C GLU A 30 -4.74 11.82 -12.39
N ALA A 31 -5.43 12.93 -12.11
CA ALA A 31 -4.84 14.07 -11.41
C ALA A 31 -4.36 13.70 -9.99
N PHE A 32 -5.08 12.83 -9.29
CA PHE A 32 -4.63 12.31 -7.99
C PHE A 32 -3.37 11.43 -8.14
N ILE A 33 -3.31 10.58 -9.17
CA ILE A 33 -2.13 9.76 -9.47
C ILE A 33 -0.95 10.65 -9.89
N GLU A 34 -1.15 11.72 -10.63
CA GLU A 34 -0.07 12.65 -11.00
C GLU A 34 0.45 13.39 -9.76
N MET A 35 -0.46 13.85 -8.89
CA MET A 35 -0.11 14.61 -7.69
C MET A 35 0.56 13.76 -6.60
N TYR A 36 0.17 12.49 -6.45
CA TYR A 36 0.61 11.62 -5.35
C TYR A 36 1.38 10.36 -5.81
N GLY A 37 1.35 10.01 -7.09
CA GLY A 37 2.04 8.84 -7.65
C GLY A 37 3.56 8.99 -7.72
N VAL A 38 4.08 10.21 -7.58
CA VAL A 38 5.53 10.48 -7.43
C VAL A 38 6.09 9.85 -6.14
N PHE A 39 5.25 9.51 -5.16
CA PHE A 39 5.67 8.79 -3.94
C PHE A 39 5.75 7.25 -4.11
N ALA A 40 5.17 6.68 -5.17
CA ALA A 40 5.13 5.23 -5.42
C ALA A 40 6.09 4.76 -6.53
N ALA A 41 6.53 5.67 -7.40
CA ALA A 41 7.39 5.36 -8.55
C ALA A 41 8.86 5.73 -8.32
N GLY A 42 9.45 5.22 -7.24
CA GLY A 42 10.90 5.14 -7.11
C GLY A 42 11.41 3.88 -7.80
N ASP A 43 12.00 4.06 -8.98
CA ASP A 43 12.87 3.13 -9.74
C ASP A 43 12.26 2.00 -10.59
N SER A 44 12.05 2.29 -11.88
CA SER A 44 12.74 1.61 -12.99
C SER A 44 12.71 2.40 -14.31
N ARG A 45 13.69 3.31 -14.43
CA ARG A 45 14.40 3.77 -15.64
C ARG A 45 13.61 4.10 -16.92
N ARG A 46 13.67 5.38 -17.31
CA ARG A 46 14.59 5.87 -18.37
C ARG A 46 14.78 7.40 -18.29
N GLN A 47 16.06 7.80 -18.19
CA GLN A 47 16.65 9.15 -18.14
C GLN A 47 16.77 9.78 -19.57
N PRO A 48 17.36 10.99 -19.81
CA PRO A 48 18.19 11.85 -18.93
C PRO A 48 17.91 13.37 -18.96
N GLY A 49 18.36 14.09 -17.93
CA GLY A 49 18.68 15.53 -18.05
C GLY A 49 18.26 16.40 -16.88
N ALA A 50 19.02 16.37 -15.78
CA ALA A 50 19.40 17.56 -15.00
C ALA A 50 20.13 17.09 -13.74
N SER A 51 21.41 17.43 -13.70
CA SER A 51 22.25 17.42 -12.50
C SER A 51 21.59 18.23 -11.39
N LEU A 52 21.56 17.73 -10.15
CA LEU A 52 21.80 18.50 -8.92
C LEU A 52 21.96 17.51 -7.75
N SER A 53 23.12 17.57 -7.11
CA SER A 53 23.57 16.70 -6.03
C SER A 53 22.91 16.97 -4.67
N ALA A 54 22.94 15.91 -3.84
CA ALA A 54 23.03 15.86 -2.36
C ALA A 54 21.73 15.52 -1.58
N PRO A 55 21.83 14.95 -0.35
CA PRO A 55 22.81 13.98 0.17
C PRO A 55 22.13 12.70 0.74
N LYS A 56 22.95 11.65 0.89
CA LYS A 56 22.66 10.36 1.55
C LYS A 56 21.93 10.52 2.90
N THR A 57 20.78 9.87 3.04
CA THR A 57 20.25 9.43 4.34
C THR A 57 20.15 7.90 4.40
N ILE A 58 20.99 7.38 5.27
CA ILE A 58 21.06 6.05 5.86
C ILE A 58 19.70 5.72 6.51
N GLY A 59 19.07 4.55 6.39
CA GLY A 59 19.41 3.33 5.67
C GLY A 59 18.26 2.31 5.82
N GLN A 60 18.12 1.45 4.83
CA GLN A 60 17.61 0.10 5.01
C GLN A 60 18.50 -0.81 4.16
N PRO A 61 18.93 -1.97 4.68
CA PRO A 61 19.80 -2.86 3.95
C PRO A 61 19.01 -3.42 2.77
N ALA A 62 19.38 -3.05 1.56
CA ALA A 62 18.93 -3.74 0.36
C ALA A 62 19.39 -5.20 0.43
N PRO A 63 18.50 -6.20 0.53
CA PRO A 63 18.93 -7.56 0.36
C PRO A 63 19.19 -7.81 -1.12
N SER A 64 20.42 -8.22 -1.41
CA SER A 64 20.86 -8.97 -2.58
C SER A 64 19.75 -9.70 -3.32
N SER A 65 19.79 -9.68 -4.64
CA SER A 65 18.91 -10.32 -5.64
C SER A 65 18.58 -11.82 -5.42
N LYS A 66 17.99 -12.18 -4.29
CA LYS A 66 17.30 -13.44 -4.08
C LYS A 66 15.97 -13.32 -4.79
N LYS A 67 15.60 -14.33 -5.58
CA LYS A 67 14.25 -14.45 -6.16
C LYS A 67 13.24 -14.22 -5.03
N GLN A 68 12.57 -13.07 -5.01
CA GLN A 68 11.60 -12.77 -3.98
C GLN A 68 10.51 -13.83 -4.02
N THR A 69 10.22 -14.44 -2.88
CA THR A 69 9.18 -15.46 -2.82
C THR A 69 7.81 -14.80 -2.92
N ILE A 70 6.78 -15.56 -3.32
CA ILE A 70 5.40 -15.04 -3.41
C ILE A 70 4.96 -14.40 -2.08
N PRO A 71 5.20 -14.99 -0.89
CA PRO A 71 4.92 -14.33 0.38
C PRO A 71 5.64 -12.98 0.55
N ASP A 72 6.92 -12.87 0.15
CA ASP A 72 7.66 -11.61 0.30
C ASP A 72 7.06 -10.50 -0.57
N ARG A 73 6.59 -10.84 -1.77
CA ARG A 73 5.91 -9.90 -2.67
C ARG A 73 4.53 -9.50 -2.14
N VAL A 74 3.78 -10.44 -1.57
CA VAL A 74 2.52 -10.11 -0.89
C VAL A 74 2.76 -9.19 0.30
N ALA A 75 3.84 -9.39 1.05
CA ALA A 75 4.21 -8.48 2.14
C ALA A 75 4.54 -7.07 1.63
N ALA A 76 5.22 -6.96 0.48
CA ALA A 76 5.46 -5.67 -0.16
C ALA A 76 4.16 -4.98 -0.60
N ILE A 77 3.20 -5.73 -1.17
CA ILE A 77 1.89 -5.21 -1.56
C ILE A 77 1.08 -4.72 -0.34
N LEU A 78 1.15 -5.44 0.77
CA LEU A 78 0.42 -5.10 2.02
C LEU A 78 1.20 -4.14 2.93
N SER A 79 2.36 -3.65 2.49
CA SER A 79 3.19 -2.70 3.26
C SER A 79 2.53 -1.32 3.41
N ASP A 80 1.52 -1.03 2.57
CA ASP A 80 0.64 0.14 2.68
C ASP A 80 -0.30 0.08 3.90
N GLY A 81 -0.34 -1.06 4.61
CA GLY A 81 -1.19 -1.27 5.78
C GLY A 81 -2.65 -1.55 5.43
N LEU A 82 -3.01 -1.66 4.15
CA LEU A 82 -4.38 -1.89 3.73
C LEU A 82 -4.65 -3.39 3.56
N PRO A 83 -5.69 -3.94 4.23
CA PRO A 83 -6.08 -5.33 4.04
C PRO A 83 -6.67 -5.53 2.63
N ARG A 84 -6.29 -6.63 1.97
CA ARG A 84 -6.73 -6.93 0.60
C ARG A 84 -7.27 -8.34 0.47
N LYS A 85 -8.31 -8.51 -0.35
CA LYS A 85 -8.88 -9.83 -0.65
C LYS A 85 -7.92 -10.67 -1.51
N PRO A 86 -7.98 -12.01 -1.42
CA PRO A 86 -7.07 -12.89 -2.16
C PRO A 86 -7.04 -12.69 -3.68
N HIS A 87 -8.20 -12.41 -4.31
CA HIS A 87 -8.28 -12.14 -5.75
C HIS A 87 -7.57 -10.84 -6.14
N VAL A 88 -7.64 -9.80 -5.28
CA VAL A 88 -6.93 -8.53 -5.51
C VAL A 88 -5.43 -8.76 -5.41
N LEU A 89 -4.98 -9.49 -4.40
CA LEU A 89 -3.56 -9.83 -4.24
C LEU A 89 -3.03 -10.64 -5.43
N LEU A 90 -3.80 -11.62 -5.91
CA LEU A 90 -3.43 -12.40 -7.09
C LEU A 90 -3.30 -11.50 -8.33
N ALA A 91 -4.30 -10.63 -8.58
CA ALA A 91 -4.27 -9.71 -9.73
C ALA A 91 -3.08 -8.74 -9.68
N MET A 92 -2.74 -8.21 -8.49
CA MET A 92 -1.59 -7.31 -8.32
C MET A 92 -0.27 -8.02 -8.58
N LEU A 93 -0.12 -9.26 -8.11
CA LEU A 93 1.08 -10.04 -8.37
C LEU A 93 1.21 -10.41 -9.86
N GLU A 94 0.12 -10.76 -10.53
CA GLU A 94 0.09 -11.06 -11.96
C GLU A 94 0.40 -9.84 -12.83
N HIS A 95 -0.05 -8.66 -12.40
CA HIS A 95 0.29 -7.39 -13.05
C HIS A 95 1.78 -7.10 -12.98
N GLU A 96 2.41 -7.34 -11.82
CA GLU A 96 3.86 -7.16 -11.63
C GLU A 96 4.69 -8.16 -12.45
N ASP A 97 4.22 -9.42 -12.60
CA ASP A 97 4.93 -10.45 -13.39
C ASP A 97 4.60 -10.42 -14.89
N GLY A 98 3.56 -9.69 -15.30
CA GLY A 98 3.03 -9.70 -16.67
C GLY A 98 2.48 -11.06 -17.13
N LYS A 99 2.22 -11.99 -16.20
CA LYS A 99 1.75 -13.35 -16.49
C LYS A 99 0.99 -13.96 -15.29
N PRO A 100 0.13 -14.95 -15.52
CA PRO A 100 -0.57 -15.66 -14.46
C PRO A 100 0.39 -16.39 -13.51
N ILE A 101 0.12 -16.30 -12.21
CA ILE A 101 0.95 -16.91 -11.17
C ILE A 101 0.36 -18.27 -10.75
N GLY A 102 1.17 -19.31 -10.94
CA GLY A 102 0.77 -20.68 -10.66
C GLY A 102 -0.02 -21.33 -11.80
N MET A 103 -0.25 -22.64 -11.65
CA MET A 103 -0.99 -23.46 -12.62
C MET A 103 -2.44 -23.62 -12.17
N GLY A 104 -3.38 -23.62 -13.12
CA GLY A 104 -4.80 -23.90 -12.90
C GLY A 104 -5.72 -22.70 -13.05
N ASP A 105 -7.00 -22.94 -12.79
CA ASP A 105 -8.05 -21.92 -12.76
C ASP A 105 -7.83 -20.91 -11.61
N GLU A 106 -8.47 -19.75 -11.72
CA GLU A 106 -8.37 -18.68 -10.71
C GLU A 106 -8.71 -19.17 -9.29
N GLY A 107 -9.73 -20.01 -9.14
CA GLY A 107 -10.12 -20.59 -7.85
C GLY A 107 -8.98 -21.37 -7.20
N ARG A 108 -8.33 -22.27 -7.95
CA ARG A 108 -7.16 -23.02 -7.47
C ARG A 108 -5.99 -22.11 -7.13
N ARG A 109 -5.73 -21.07 -7.93
CA ARG A 109 -4.64 -20.11 -7.67
C ARG A 109 -4.89 -19.32 -6.40
N ILE A 110 -6.11 -18.88 -6.15
CA ILE A 110 -6.53 -18.23 -4.90
C ILE A 110 -6.34 -19.16 -3.69
N THR A 111 -6.74 -20.43 -3.81
CA THR A 111 -6.55 -21.42 -2.75
C THR A 111 -5.06 -21.65 -2.46
N ASN A 112 -4.24 -21.76 -3.50
CA ASN A 112 -2.79 -21.94 -3.38
C ASN A 112 -2.13 -20.73 -2.71
N LEU A 113 -2.48 -19.51 -3.14
CA LEU A 113 -2.01 -18.27 -2.54
C LEU A 113 -2.39 -18.20 -1.05
N SER A 114 -3.66 -18.45 -0.75
CA SER A 114 -4.16 -18.45 0.63
C SER A 114 -3.46 -19.51 1.49
N SER A 115 -3.16 -20.68 0.93
CA SER A 115 -2.40 -21.73 1.63
C SER A 115 -0.97 -21.30 1.93
N GLN A 116 -0.29 -20.64 0.98
CA GLN A 116 1.06 -20.12 1.18
C GLN A 116 1.11 -19.05 2.27
N LEU A 117 0.17 -18.10 2.26
CA LEU A 117 0.08 -17.06 3.28
C LEU A 117 -0.30 -17.64 4.65
N SER A 118 -1.15 -18.66 4.69
CA SER A 118 -1.56 -19.32 5.94
C SER A 118 -0.42 -20.07 6.64
N ARG A 119 0.61 -20.50 5.90
CA ARG A 119 1.82 -21.13 6.47
C ARG A 119 2.65 -20.12 7.26
N ASP A 120 2.52 -18.85 6.93
CA ASP A 120 3.30 -17.76 7.51
C ASP A 120 2.45 -16.89 8.43
N LYS A 121 2.00 -17.52 9.52
CA LYS A 121 1.15 -16.90 10.55
C LYS A 121 1.86 -15.79 11.33
N GLN A 122 3.18 -15.70 11.25
CA GLN A 122 3.96 -14.67 11.92
C GLN A 122 3.86 -13.34 11.18
N ARG A 123 3.81 -13.36 9.85
CA ARG A 123 3.75 -12.15 9.01
C ARG A 123 2.35 -11.79 8.56
N PHE A 124 1.47 -12.77 8.35
CA PHE A 124 0.15 -12.53 7.77
C PHE A 124 -0.99 -12.90 8.71
N LYS A 125 -2.03 -12.07 8.68
CA LYS A 125 -3.31 -12.31 9.35
C LYS A 125 -4.41 -12.36 8.30
N SER A 126 -5.28 -13.37 8.41
CA SER A 126 -6.48 -13.49 7.58
C SER A 126 -7.70 -13.01 8.36
N ASN A 127 -8.54 -12.20 7.74
CA ASN A 127 -9.89 -11.85 8.20
C ASN A 127 -10.88 -12.06 7.05
N ARG A 128 -11.98 -12.77 7.30
CA ARG A 128 -12.96 -13.12 6.25
C ARG A 128 -13.64 -11.91 5.62
N ALA A 129 -13.83 -10.82 6.36
CA ALA A 129 -14.51 -9.63 5.86
C ALA A 129 -13.62 -8.77 4.95
N ILE A 130 -12.36 -8.57 5.36
CA ILE A 130 -11.42 -7.62 4.74
C ILE A 130 -10.30 -8.28 3.93
N GLY A 131 -10.01 -9.56 4.17
CA GLY A 131 -8.96 -10.32 3.47
C GLY A 131 -7.68 -10.50 4.29
N TRP A 132 -6.54 -10.44 3.63
CA TRP A 132 -5.22 -10.61 4.21
C TRP A 132 -4.59 -9.27 4.58
N SER A 133 -3.92 -9.21 5.73
CA SER A 133 -3.13 -8.07 6.17
C SER A 133 -1.80 -8.53 6.76
N LEU A 134 -0.84 -7.61 6.87
CA LEU A 134 0.34 -7.84 7.69
C LEU A 134 -0.05 -7.85 9.18
N VAL A 135 0.64 -8.67 9.97
CA VAL A 135 0.60 -8.57 11.43
C VAL A 135 1.33 -7.28 11.81
N GLU A 136 0.64 -6.34 12.46
CA GLU A 136 1.30 -5.18 13.05
C GLU A 136 2.36 -5.67 14.02
N GLN A 137 3.64 -5.45 13.69
CA GLN A 137 4.69 -5.61 14.67
C GLN A 137 4.40 -4.61 15.80
N PRO A 138 4.48 -5.03 17.08
CA PRO A 138 4.35 -4.09 18.18
C PRO A 138 5.40 -3.01 17.97
N ARG A 139 4.95 -1.78 17.67
CA ARG A 139 5.86 -0.64 17.59
C ARG A 139 6.61 -0.61 18.93
N PRO A 140 7.95 -0.58 18.93
CA PRO A 140 8.67 -0.38 20.18
C PRO A 140 8.12 0.91 20.79
N GLN A 141 7.42 0.79 21.92
CA GLN A 141 6.99 1.95 22.66
C GLN A 141 8.26 2.73 22.96
N MET A 142 8.43 3.88 22.32
CA MET A 142 9.42 4.86 22.74
C MET A 142 9.10 5.12 24.20
N LYS A 143 9.91 4.54 25.09
CA LYS A 143 9.94 4.95 26.49
C LYS A 143 10.28 6.42 26.42
N ASN A 144 9.27 7.27 26.66
CA ASN A 144 9.50 8.69 26.86
C ASN A 144 10.66 8.79 27.87
N PRO A 145 11.74 9.52 27.56
CA PRO A 145 12.73 9.80 28.58
C PRO A 145 11.96 10.55 29.67
N THR A 146 11.85 9.90 30.83
CA THR A 146 11.41 10.54 32.06
C THR A 146 12.17 11.85 32.15
N SER A 147 11.45 12.98 32.05
CA SER A 147 12.01 14.29 32.37
C SER A 147 12.60 14.17 33.77
N VAL A 148 13.93 14.11 33.84
CA VAL A 148 14.65 14.29 35.08
C VAL A 148 14.47 15.77 35.38
N SER A 149 13.53 16.09 36.27
CA SER A 149 13.53 17.38 36.94
C SER A 149 14.87 17.51 37.64
N ALA A 150 15.75 18.29 37.05
CA ALA A 150 16.95 18.79 37.73
C ALA A 150 16.46 19.80 38.78
N ASP A 151 16.09 19.30 39.95
CA ASP A 151 15.97 20.11 41.15
C ASP A 151 17.41 20.35 41.65
N VAL A 152 18.00 21.44 41.15
CA VAL A 152 19.30 21.93 41.58
C VAL A 152 19.05 22.91 42.72
N GLY A 153 19.18 22.39 43.95
CA GLY A 153 19.80 23.03 45.12
C GLY A 153 19.22 24.34 45.66
N LEU A 154 18.95 24.34 46.97
CA LEU A 154 19.68 25.24 47.87
C LEU A 154 19.69 24.63 49.28
N ASP A 155 20.81 24.00 49.61
CA ASP A 155 21.21 23.65 50.97
C ASP A 155 22.03 24.86 51.46
N ASP A 156 21.49 25.64 52.39
CA ASP A 156 22.23 26.67 53.12
C ASP A 156 21.99 26.45 54.62
N GLY A 157 22.54 25.35 55.12
CA GLY A 157 22.90 25.21 56.52
C GLY A 157 24.17 26.01 56.79
N PHE A 158 24.04 27.31 57.03
CA PHE A 158 25.14 28.12 57.55
C PHE A 158 24.97 28.31 59.06
N ASP A 159 25.73 27.47 59.77
CA ASP A 159 25.98 27.48 61.21
C ASP A 159 26.79 28.74 61.56
N LEU A 160 26.36 29.50 62.57
CA LEU A 160 27.12 30.62 63.11
C LEU A 160 26.89 30.72 64.62
N ALA A 161 27.88 30.19 65.34
CA ALA A 161 28.44 30.58 66.64
C ALA A 161 27.50 31.05 67.77
#